data_AF-X1J2L9-F1
#
_entry.id   AF-X1J2L9-F1
#
_cell.length_a   1.000
_cell.length_b   1.000
_cell.length_c   1.000
_cell.angle_alpha   90.00
_cell.angle_beta   90.00
_cell.angle_gamma   90.00
#
_symmetry.space_group_name_H-M   'P 1'
#
loop_
_entity.id
_entity.type
_entity.pdbx_description
1 polymer ?
#
loop_
_entity_poly.entity_id
_entity_poly.type
_entity_poly.pdbx_seq_one_letter_code
_entity_poly.pdbx_strand_id
1 'polypeptide(L)'
;GYVGRDVESMVRDLTSISVNMVKSKKSEEVKEKAEKRAEERLLDLLLPIPKKTMDDKENMKQTREKLRELYHDGVLKKRMVEIHTEEAATGFTAVIPPLGMEEMDINFREMIENILPKKKRTKKVTVEEAKEILMQEEIQKLVDMDAVINEAKLRVENSGIIFVDEIDKIAGKGYKGGPDVSRSGVQRDLLPIIEGSTVMTKYGFVRTHHVLFIAAGAFHMTKPSDLIPELQGRF
;
A
#
# COMPACT_ATOMS: atom_id res chain seq x y z
N GLY A 1 19.20 24.01 -3.61
CA GLY A 1 18.89 23.67 -5.01
C GLY A 1 17.62 22.86 -5.02
N TYR A 2 16.72 23.10 -5.98
CA TYR A 2 15.49 22.33 -6.11
C TYR A 2 15.87 20.89 -6.50
N VAL A 3 16.10 20.04 -5.50
CA VAL A 3 16.02 18.58 -5.65
C VAL A 3 14.52 18.26 -5.55
N GLY A 4 13.75 18.82 -6.49
CA GLY A 4 12.30 18.73 -6.49
C GLY A 4 11.89 17.31 -6.82
N ARG A 5 10.85 16.81 -6.13
CA ARG A 5 10.17 15.59 -6.56
C ARG A 5 9.73 15.77 -8.01
N ASP A 6 10.03 14.77 -8.82
CA ASP A 6 9.54 14.62 -10.19
C ASP A 6 8.01 14.82 -10.24
N VAL A 7 7.51 15.62 -11.18
CA VAL A 7 6.09 15.93 -11.34
C VAL A 7 5.25 14.66 -11.54
N GLU A 8 5.83 13.62 -12.14
CA GLU A 8 5.21 12.30 -12.26
C GLU A 8 4.92 11.63 -10.92
N SER A 9 5.59 12.06 -9.83
CA SER A 9 5.32 11.55 -8.48
C SER A 9 3.86 11.76 -8.05
N MET A 10 3.19 12.82 -8.51
CA MET A 10 1.77 13.02 -8.21
C MET A 10 0.90 11.88 -8.75
N VAL A 11 1.21 11.39 -9.96
CA VAL A 11 0.49 10.27 -10.57
C VAL A 11 0.84 8.94 -9.88
N ARG A 12 2.11 8.75 -9.50
CA ARG A 12 2.54 7.57 -8.72
C ARG A 12 1.87 7.53 -7.35
N ASP A 13 1.73 8.67 -6.69
CA ASP A 13 1.06 8.81 -5.39
C ASP A 13 -0.44 8.59 -5.52
N LEU A 14 -1.10 9.23 -6.50
CA LEU A 14 -2.51 9.00 -6.82
C LEU A 14 -2.81 7.52 -7.09
N THR A 15 -1.93 6.85 -7.84
CA THR A 15 -2.05 5.40 -8.12
C THR A 15 -1.92 4.57 -6.85
N SER A 16 -0.97 4.91 -5.97
CA SER A 16 -0.79 4.24 -4.69
C SER A 16 -2.00 4.39 -3.77
N ILE A 17 -2.60 5.60 -3.74
CA ILE A 17 -3.84 5.87 -2.99
C ILE A 17 -5.00 5.03 -3.55
N SER A 18 -5.16 5.00 -4.88
CA SER A 18 -6.20 4.21 -5.54
C SER A 18 -6.06 2.71 -5.23
N VAL A 19 -4.85 2.16 -5.31
CA VAL A 19 -4.57 0.75 -4.96
C VAL A 19 -4.95 0.46 -3.51
N ASN A 20 -4.58 1.33 -2.57
CA ASN A 20 -4.94 1.14 -1.16
C ASN A 20 -6.45 1.21 -0.94
N MET A 21 -7.14 2.12 -1.62
CA MET A 21 -8.60 2.26 -1.54
C MET A 21 -9.31 1.01 -2.09
N VAL A 22 -8.90 0.51 -3.26
CA VAL A 22 -9.47 -0.70 -3.86
C VAL A 22 -9.15 -1.92 -3.01
N LYS A 23 -7.91 -2.05 -2.52
CA LYS A 23 -7.51 -3.11 -1.60
C LYS A 23 -8.38 -3.12 -0.34
N SER A 24 -8.58 -1.96 0.29
CA SER A 24 -9.42 -1.86 1.49
C SER A 24 -10.86 -2.29 1.21
N LYS A 25 -11.43 -1.84 0.09
CA LYS A 25 -12.79 -2.26 -0.33
C LYS A 25 -12.88 -3.78 -0.55
N LYS A 26 -11.90 -4.36 -1.27
CA LYS A 26 -11.86 -5.80 -1.53
C LYS A 26 -11.64 -6.62 -0.27
N SER A 27 -10.80 -6.15 0.65
CA SER A 27 -10.62 -6.75 1.97
C SER A 27 -11.92 -6.80 2.76
N GLU A 28 -12.75 -5.76 2.66
CA GLU A 28 -14.05 -5.68 3.32
C GLU A 28 -15.07 -6.64 2.69
N GLU A 29 -15.10 -6.76 1.35
CA GLU A 29 -15.92 -7.74 0.62
C GLU A 29 -15.60 -9.19 1.00
N VAL A 30 -14.34 -9.51 1.33
CA VAL A 30 -13.92 -10.87 1.71
C VAL A 30 -13.90 -11.12 3.21
N LYS A 31 -14.17 -10.11 4.04
CA LYS A 31 -14.02 -10.16 5.50
C LYS A 31 -14.80 -11.30 6.14
N GLU A 32 -16.06 -11.50 5.75
CA GLU A 32 -16.90 -12.57 6.31
C GLU A 32 -16.37 -13.97 5.96
N LYS A 33 -15.89 -14.15 4.72
CA LYS A 33 -15.27 -15.40 4.28
C LYS A 33 -13.94 -15.64 5.00
N ALA A 34 -13.15 -14.59 5.20
CA ALA A 34 -11.89 -14.64 5.93
C ALA A 34 -12.12 -14.98 7.41
N GLU A 35 -13.13 -14.42 8.05
CA GLU A 35 -13.48 -14.71 9.45
C GLU A 35 -13.82 -16.18 9.63
N LYS A 36 -14.67 -16.74 8.77
CA LYS A 36 -15.00 -18.18 8.79
C LYS A 36 -13.76 -19.05 8.63
N ARG A 37 -12.86 -18.73 7.69
CA ARG A 37 -11.61 -19.48 7.48
C ARG A 37 -10.63 -19.36 8.65
N ALA A 38 -10.52 -18.16 9.22
CA ALA A 38 -9.65 -17.89 10.35
C ALA A 38 -10.13 -18.64 11.60
N GLU A 39 -11.44 -18.68 11.84
CA GLU A 39 -12.04 -19.46 12.92
C GLU A 39 -11.77 -20.96 12.77
N GLU A 40 -12.00 -21.52 11.58
CA GLU A 40 -11.71 -22.92 11.30
C GLU A 40 -10.25 -23.27 11.60
N ARG A 41 -9.31 -22.42 11.18
CA ARG A 41 -7.88 -22.59 11.43
C ARG A 41 -7.52 -22.41 12.91
N LEU A 42 -8.21 -21.53 13.62
CA LEU A 42 -8.04 -21.33 15.07
C LEU A 42 -8.51 -22.55 15.86
N LEU A 43 -9.65 -23.14 15.48
CA LEU A 43 -10.16 -24.38 16.07
C LEU A 43 -9.17 -25.54 15.84
N ASP A 44 -8.56 -25.62 14.66
CA ASP A 44 -7.54 -26.63 14.36
C ASP A 44 -6.28 -26.48 15.22
N LEU A 45 -5.92 -25.25 15.62
CA LEU A 45 -4.81 -24.99 16.56
C LEU A 45 -5.18 -25.33 18.01
N LEU A 46 -6.45 -25.22 18.37
CA LEU A 46 -6.96 -25.54 19.71
C LEU A 46 -7.18 -27.04 19.93
N LEU A 47 -7.43 -27.76 18.85
CA LEU A 47 -7.52 -29.21 18.83
C LEU A 47 -6.12 -29.83 18.91
N PRO A 48 -5.81 -30.62 19.95
CA PRO A 48 -4.58 -31.41 19.97
C PRO A 48 -4.67 -32.44 18.83
N ILE A 49 -3.73 -32.43 17.89
CA ILE A 49 -3.68 -33.43 16.80
C ILE A 49 -3.43 -34.81 17.43
N PRO A 50 -4.41 -35.73 17.46
CA PRO A 50 -4.13 -37.10 17.87
C PRO A 50 -3.38 -37.78 16.74
N LYS A 51 -2.44 -38.68 17.08
CA LYS A 51 -1.79 -39.54 16.09
C LYS A 51 -2.88 -40.34 15.35
N LYS A 52 -3.02 -40.08 14.04
CA LYS A 52 -3.97 -40.67 13.08
C LYS A 52 -4.40 -42.11 13.42
N THR A 53 -5.62 -42.27 13.96
CA THR A 53 -6.42 -43.50 13.83
C THR A 53 -7.76 -43.18 13.15
N MET A 54 -8.30 -44.11 12.37
CA MET A 54 -9.49 -43.87 11.51
C MET A 54 -10.81 -43.71 12.30
N ASP A 55 -10.89 -44.27 13.51
CA ASP A 55 -12.05 -44.15 14.42
C ASP A 55 -12.20 -42.75 15.05
N ASP A 56 -11.18 -41.88 14.95
CA ASP A 56 -11.18 -40.58 15.62
C ASP A 56 -11.91 -39.47 14.87
N LYS A 57 -12.33 -39.67 13.61
CA LYS A 57 -12.91 -38.60 12.78
C LYS A 57 -14.26 -38.11 13.29
N GLU A 58 -15.10 -39.00 13.78
CA GLU A 58 -16.45 -38.66 14.24
C GLU A 58 -16.40 -37.99 15.63
N ASN A 59 -15.55 -38.52 16.52
CA ASN A 59 -15.23 -37.90 17.81
C ASN A 59 -14.54 -36.53 17.67
N MET A 60 -13.69 -36.35 16.65
CA MET A 60 -13.06 -35.06 16.36
C MET A 60 -14.08 -34.02 15.89
N LYS A 61 -15.07 -34.38 15.06
CA LYS A 61 -16.15 -33.45 14.69
C LYS A 61 -16.94 -32.98 15.90
N GLN A 62 -17.34 -33.88 16.79
CA GLN A 62 -18.08 -33.52 18.00
C GLN A 62 -17.25 -32.65 18.95
N THR A 63 -15.95 -32.94 19.08
CA THR A 63 -15.03 -32.13 19.90
C THR A 63 -14.85 -30.73 19.31
N ARG A 64 -14.75 -30.63 17.99
CA ARG A 64 -14.63 -29.37 17.26
C ARG A 64 -15.86 -28.48 17.43
N GLU A 65 -17.05 -29.05 17.35
CA GLU A 65 -18.29 -28.31 17.54
C GLU A 65 -18.42 -27.76 18.97
N LYS A 66 -18.08 -28.57 19.99
CA LYS A 66 -18.02 -28.11 21.39
C LYS A 66 -17.00 -27.01 21.61
N LEU A 67 -15.84 -27.08 20.95
CA LEU A 67 -14.83 -26.02 21.02
C LEU A 67 -15.29 -24.73 20.33
N ARG A 68 -16.08 -24.85 19.25
CA ARG A 68 -16.71 -23.70 18.59
C ARG A 68 -17.69 -23.01 19.54
N GLU A 69 -18.54 -23.77 20.22
CA GLU A 69 -19.44 -23.23 21.26
C GLU A 69 -18.65 -22.51 22.37
N LEU A 70 -17.63 -23.16 22.95
CA LEU A 70 -16.78 -22.56 24.00
C LEU A 70 -15.99 -21.33 23.53
N TYR A 71 -15.65 -21.27 22.24
CA TYR A 71 -15.02 -20.10 21.63
C TYR A 71 -16.01 -18.93 21.51
N HIS A 72 -17.23 -19.18 21.03
CA HIS A 72 -18.29 -18.17 20.97
C HIS A 72 -18.71 -17.68 22.36
N ASP A 73 -18.73 -18.57 23.35
CA ASP A 73 -18.99 -18.24 24.76
C ASP A 73 -17.85 -17.43 25.40
N GLY A 74 -16.72 -17.26 24.71
CA GLY A 74 -15.58 -16.44 25.15
C GLY A 74 -14.72 -17.08 26.23
N VAL A 75 -14.96 -18.36 26.56
CA VAL A 75 -14.21 -19.10 27.58
C VAL A 75 -12.74 -19.28 27.19
N LEU A 76 -12.48 -19.39 25.88
CA LEU A 76 -11.15 -19.72 25.34
C LEU A 76 -10.26 -18.49 25.06
N LYS A 77 -10.74 -17.26 25.25
CA LYS A 77 -10.03 -16.02 24.85
C LYS A 77 -8.59 -15.93 25.37
N LYS A 78 -8.37 -16.28 26.64
CA LYS A 78 -7.06 -16.21 27.31
C LYS A 78 -6.18 -17.44 27.10
N ARG A 79 -6.68 -18.48 26.42
CA ARG A 79 -5.87 -19.68 26.15
C ARG A 79 -4.73 -19.31 25.22
N MET A 80 -3.55 -19.87 25.47
CA MET A 80 -2.38 -19.66 24.63
C MET A 80 -2.38 -20.66 23.47
N VAL A 81 -2.09 -20.18 22.27
CA VAL A 81 -1.91 -20.98 21.06
C VAL A 81 -0.58 -20.61 20.40
N GLU A 82 0.03 -21.60 19.76
CA GLU A 82 1.22 -21.39 18.94
C GLU A 82 0.80 -21.12 17.50
N ILE A 83 1.18 -19.96 16.98
CA ILE A 83 0.96 -19.62 15.57
C ILE A 83 2.31 -19.47 14.85
N HIS A 84 2.34 -19.87 13.59
CA HIS A 84 3.47 -19.63 12.71
C HIS A 84 3.20 -18.35 11.93
N THR A 85 3.92 -17.27 12.24
CA THR A 85 3.84 -16.03 11.49
C THR A 85 5.04 -15.88 10.56
N GLU A 86 4.78 -15.31 9.39
CA GLU A 86 5.81 -14.82 8.49
C GLU A 86 6.15 -13.38 8.88
N GLU A 87 6.91 -13.19 9.96
CA GLU A 87 7.53 -11.89 10.19
C GLU A 87 8.59 -11.67 9.10
N ALA A 88 8.49 -10.53 8.38
CA ALA A 88 9.63 -10.00 7.67
C ALA A 88 10.76 -9.82 8.69
N ALA A 89 11.97 -10.25 8.35
CA ALA A 89 13.10 -10.14 9.25
C ALA A 89 13.47 -8.66 9.44
N THR A 90 12.74 -7.93 10.28
CA THR A 90 13.17 -6.66 10.86
C THR A 90 14.25 -6.98 11.88
N GLY A 91 15.43 -7.30 11.37
CA GLY A 91 16.54 -7.84 12.13
C GLY A 91 17.86 -7.57 11.45
N PHE A 92 18.08 -6.33 11.00
CA PHE A 92 19.44 -5.81 10.92
C PHE A 92 19.62 -4.88 12.11
N THR A 93 20.09 -5.47 13.22
CA THR A 93 20.81 -4.72 14.24
C THR A 93 21.87 -3.90 13.51
N ALA A 94 21.88 -2.59 13.73
CA ALA A 94 22.82 -1.65 13.13
C ALA A 94 24.26 -2.12 13.36
N VAL A 95 24.83 -2.81 12.37
CA VAL A 95 26.28 -2.98 12.27
C VAL A 95 26.74 -1.69 11.62
N ILE A 96 27.34 -0.82 12.43
CA ILE A 96 28.06 0.37 11.97
C ILE A 96 29.04 -0.12 10.90
N PRO A 97 28.92 0.31 9.63
CA PRO A 97 29.92 -0.03 8.63
C PRO A 97 31.25 0.63 9.03
N PRO A 98 32.40 -0.03 8.84
CA PRO A 98 33.67 0.67 8.92
C PRO A 98 33.65 1.82 7.91
N LEU A 99 33.99 3.02 8.37
CA LEU A 99 34.04 4.26 7.59
C LEU A 99 34.71 4.04 6.22
N GLY A 100 33.98 4.29 5.12
CA GLY A 100 34.54 4.28 3.77
C GLY A 100 33.66 3.78 2.60
N MET A 101 32.41 3.36 2.83
CA MET A 101 31.50 2.92 1.75
C MET A 101 30.07 3.42 1.97
N GLU A 102 29.80 4.68 1.65
CA GLU A 102 28.46 5.30 1.80
C GLU A 102 27.59 5.26 0.55
N GLU A 103 28.11 4.90 -0.64
CA GLU A 103 27.37 5.07 -1.91
C GLU A 103 26.78 3.79 -2.52
N MET A 104 26.96 2.61 -1.93
CA MET A 104 26.51 1.33 -2.53
C MET A 104 25.49 0.56 -1.68
N ASP A 105 24.69 1.27 -0.87
CA ASP A 105 24.03 0.65 0.29
C ASP A 105 22.53 0.33 0.11
N ILE A 106 21.85 0.93 -0.88
CA ILE A 106 20.39 0.75 -1.03
C ILE A 106 20.05 -0.46 -1.90
N ASN A 107 20.69 -0.58 -3.08
CA ASN A 107 20.37 -1.66 -4.03
C ASN A 107 20.88 -3.04 -3.57
N PHE A 108 21.95 -3.10 -2.79
CA PHE A 108 22.51 -4.35 -2.27
C PHE A 108 21.65 -4.92 -1.12
N ARG A 109 21.05 -4.04 -0.31
CA ARG A 109 20.17 -4.40 0.80
C ARG A 109 18.86 -5.02 0.32
N GLU A 110 18.24 -4.46 -0.71
CA GLU A 110 17.03 -5.04 -1.34
C GLU A 110 17.31 -6.39 -2.01
N MET A 111 18.51 -6.58 -2.57
CA MET A 111 18.90 -7.86 -3.18
C MET A 111 19.09 -8.96 -2.13
N ILE A 112 19.67 -8.64 -0.96
CA ILE A 112 19.89 -9.60 0.13
C ILE A 112 18.58 -10.00 0.80
N GLU A 113 17.63 -9.06 0.97
CA GLU A 113 16.32 -9.35 1.55
C GLU A 113 15.49 -10.32 0.69
N ASN A 114 15.66 -10.28 -0.63
CA ASN A 114 15.00 -11.21 -1.57
C ASN A 114 15.66 -12.59 -1.67
N ILE A 115 16.92 -12.76 -1.25
CA ILE A 115 17.66 -14.03 -1.30
C ILE A 115 17.51 -14.84 -0.01
N LEU A 116 17.26 -14.20 1.13
CA LEU A 116 17.08 -14.92 2.39
C LEU A 116 15.67 -15.56 2.47
N PRO A 117 15.57 -16.87 2.77
CA PRO A 117 14.28 -17.50 3.00
C PRO A 117 13.61 -16.88 4.23
N LYS A 118 12.37 -16.40 4.07
CA LYS A 118 11.53 -15.92 5.18
C LYS A 118 11.43 -17.00 6.24
N LYS A 119 12.16 -16.87 7.35
CA LYS A 119 12.11 -17.82 8.45
C LYS A 119 10.77 -17.67 9.17
N LYS A 120 9.92 -18.69 9.06
CA LYS A 120 8.69 -18.78 9.87
C LYS A 120 9.09 -18.82 11.34
N ARG A 121 8.62 -17.84 12.12
CA ARG A 121 8.80 -17.83 13.58
C ARG A 121 7.53 -18.31 14.25
N THR A 122 7.68 -19.18 15.23
CA THR A 122 6.57 -19.64 16.07
C THR A 122 6.40 -18.66 17.21
N LYS A 123 5.21 -18.07 17.35
CA LYS A 123 4.88 -17.16 18.44
C LYS A 123 3.74 -17.75 19.27
N LYS A 124 3.90 -17.72 20.60
CA LYS A 124 2.82 -18.02 21.54
C LYS A 124 2.02 -16.75 21.77
N VAL A 125 0.75 -16.78 21.41
CA VAL A 125 -0.18 -15.65 21.55
C VAL A 125 -1.49 -16.15 22.17
N THR A 126 -2.31 -15.22 22.63
CA THR A 126 -3.67 -15.56 23.08
C THR A 126 -4.57 -15.93 21.90
N VAL A 127 -5.66 -16.66 22.14
CA VAL A 127 -6.68 -16.97 21.12
C VAL A 127 -7.25 -15.70 20.48
N GLU A 128 -7.40 -14.63 21.26
CA GLU A 128 -7.87 -13.33 20.77
C GLU A 128 -6.89 -12.70 19.77
N GLU A 129 -5.61 -12.63 20.12
CA GLU A 129 -4.55 -12.15 19.20
C GLU A 129 -4.39 -13.08 17.99
N ALA A 130 -4.49 -14.40 18.18
CA ALA A 130 -4.42 -15.37 17.10
C ALA A 130 -5.56 -15.17 16.09
N LYS A 131 -6.78 -14.85 16.57
CA LYS A 131 -7.92 -14.56 15.69
C LYS A 131 -7.59 -13.39 14.76
N GLU A 132 -7.09 -12.29 15.31
CA GLU A 132 -6.76 -11.10 14.51
C GLU A 132 -5.67 -11.39 13.48
N ILE A 133 -4.60 -12.09 13.87
CA ILE A 133 -3.50 -12.42 12.98
C ILE A 133 -3.96 -13.36 11.87
N LEU A 134 -4.69 -14.43 12.20
CA LEU A 134 -5.21 -15.39 11.22
C LEU A 134 -6.22 -14.73 10.27
N MET A 135 -7.05 -13.81 10.77
CA MET A 135 -7.98 -13.05 9.95
C MET A 135 -7.24 -12.20 8.92
N GLN A 136 -6.19 -11.48 9.32
CA GLN A 136 -5.37 -10.69 8.39
C GLN A 136 -4.69 -11.57 7.33
N GLU A 137 -4.15 -12.73 7.73
CA GLU A 137 -3.57 -13.69 6.79
C GLU A 137 -4.60 -14.21 5.78
N GLU A 138 -5.80 -14.58 6.22
CA GLU A 138 -6.86 -15.09 5.33
C GLU A 138 -7.41 -14.01 4.41
N ILE A 139 -7.54 -12.76 4.87
CA ILE A 139 -7.87 -11.61 4.01
C ILE A 139 -6.79 -11.47 2.93
N GLN A 140 -5.51 -11.47 3.30
CA GLN A 140 -4.43 -11.29 2.34
C GLN A 140 -4.37 -12.40 1.28
N LYS A 141 -4.74 -13.64 1.64
CA LYS A 141 -4.84 -14.77 0.68
C LYS A 141 -6.05 -14.68 -0.22
N LEU A 142 -7.15 -14.09 0.25
CA LEU A 142 -8.41 -13.99 -0.49
C LEU A 142 -8.43 -12.80 -1.46
N VAL A 143 -7.65 -11.75 -1.20
CA VAL A 143 -7.56 -10.57 -2.06
C VAL A 143 -6.64 -10.86 -3.25
N ASP A 144 -7.22 -10.82 -4.45
CA ASP A 144 -6.47 -10.86 -5.71
C ASP A 144 -5.82 -9.48 -5.97
N MET A 145 -4.50 -9.42 -5.80
CA MET A 145 -3.74 -8.18 -5.98
C MET A 145 -3.69 -7.73 -7.45
N ASP A 146 -3.73 -8.64 -8.42
CA ASP A 146 -3.72 -8.28 -9.84
C ASP A 146 -5.04 -7.63 -10.24
N ALA A 147 -6.16 -8.19 -9.77
CA ALA A 147 -7.47 -7.58 -9.94
C ALA A 147 -7.55 -6.20 -9.27
N VAL A 148 -7.03 -6.06 -8.04
CA VAL A 148 -6.96 -4.78 -7.32
C VAL A 148 -6.16 -3.74 -8.11
N ILE A 149 -4.98 -4.11 -8.63
CA ILE A 149 -4.12 -3.20 -9.39
C ILE A 149 -4.82 -2.75 -10.67
N ASN A 150 -5.42 -3.68 -11.43
CA ASN A 150 -6.11 -3.35 -12.67
C ASN A 150 -7.31 -2.42 -12.45
N GLU A 151 -8.13 -2.70 -11.42
CA GLU A 151 -9.25 -1.84 -11.06
C GLU A 151 -8.78 -0.46 -10.58
N ALA A 152 -7.73 -0.42 -9.76
CA ALA A 152 -7.17 0.83 -9.25
C ALA A 152 -6.64 1.73 -10.38
N LYS A 153 -5.94 1.16 -11.35
CA LYS A 153 -5.47 1.88 -12.54
C LYS A 153 -6.64 2.45 -13.33
N LEU A 154 -7.65 1.63 -13.61
CA LEU A 154 -8.84 2.07 -14.34
C LEU A 154 -9.54 3.25 -13.63
N ARG A 155 -9.61 3.22 -12.30
CA ARG A 155 -10.17 4.34 -11.50
C ARG A 155 -9.33 5.61 -11.59
N VAL A 156 -8.00 5.49 -11.56
CA VAL A 156 -7.10 6.65 -11.72
C VAL A 156 -7.25 7.24 -13.12
N GLU A 157 -7.25 6.40 -14.15
CA GLU A 157 -7.33 6.86 -15.54
C GLU A 157 -8.66 7.56 -15.85
N ASN A 158 -9.79 7.13 -15.27
CA ASN A 158 -11.13 7.66 -15.61
C ASN A 158 -11.73 8.62 -14.58
N SER A 159 -11.26 8.61 -13.34
CA SER A 159 -11.87 9.36 -12.23
C SER A 159 -10.83 9.89 -11.26
N GLY A 160 -9.55 9.86 -11.64
CA GLY A 160 -8.48 10.46 -10.87
C GLY A 160 -8.65 11.97 -10.79
N ILE A 161 -8.39 12.54 -9.63
CA ILE A 161 -8.39 13.98 -9.40
C ILE A 161 -7.04 14.35 -8.79
N ILE A 162 -6.36 15.32 -9.39
CA ILE A 162 -5.13 15.92 -8.86
C ILE A 162 -5.41 17.37 -8.52
N PHE A 163 -5.19 17.72 -7.25
CA PHE A 163 -5.29 19.09 -6.76
C PHE A 163 -3.90 19.70 -6.69
N VAL A 164 -3.69 20.80 -7.40
CA VAL A 164 -2.44 21.56 -7.45
C VAL A 164 -2.66 22.87 -6.72
N ASP A 165 -2.23 22.93 -5.47
CA ASP A 165 -2.34 24.15 -4.65
C ASP A 165 -1.20 25.14 -4.96
N GLU A 166 -1.41 26.40 -4.59
CA GLU A 166 -0.45 27.50 -4.72
C GLU A 166 0.18 27.63 -6.14
N ILE A 167 -0.61 27.37 -7.19
CA ILE A 167 -0.15 27.50 -8.59
C ILE A 167 0.28 28.95 -8.93
N ASP A 168 -0.22 29.92 -8.17
CA ASP A 168 0.13 31.34 -8.28
C ASP A 168 1.59 31.62 -7.88
N LYS A 169 2.25 30.73 -7.11
CA LYS A 169 3.68 30.83 -6.76
C LYS A 169 4.62 30.51 -7.92
N ILE A 170 4.14 29.71 -8.88
CA ILE A 170 4.87 29.38 -10.10
C ILE A 170 4.48 30.28 -11.27
N ALA A 171 3.37 31.01 -11.18
CA ALA A 171 2.98 32.06 -12.13
C ALA A 171 3.92 33.28 -12.04
N GLY A 172 4.27 33.88 -13.18
CA GLY A 172 5.07 35.10 -13.21
C GLY A 172 6.35 35.02 -14.04
N LYS A 173 6.64 36.12 -14.74
CA LYS A 173 7.94 36.36 -15.36
C LYS A 173 8.88 36.86 -14.27
N GLY A 174 9.96 36.15 -14.08
CA GLY A 174 11.02 36.61 -13.21
C GLY A 174 11.51 38.01 -13.54
N TYR A 175 11.86 38.77 -12.51
CA TYR A 175 12.59 40.01 -12.69
C TYR A 175 13.93 39.68 -13.34
N LYS A 176 14.27 40.39 -14.42
CA LYS A 176 15.57 40.31 -15.13
C LYS A 176 16.74 40.35 -14.12
N GLY A 177 17.21 39.20 -13.64
CA GLY A 177 18.34 39.12 -12.71
C GLY A 177 18.20 38.19 -11.50
N GLY A 178 17.44 37.10 -11.56
CA GLY A 178 17.36 36.08 -10.50
C GLY A 178 17.13 34.67 -11.05
N PRO A 179 17.17 33.60 -10.21
CA PRO A 179 17.04 32.20 -10.63
C PRO A 179 15.65 31.86 -11.20
N ASP A 180 15.38 32.31 -12.42
CA ASP A 180 14.09 32.22 -13.14
C ASP A 180 13.80 30.85 -13.76
N VAL A 181 14.84 30.02 -13.86
CA VAL A 181 14.76 28.72 -14.52
C VAL A 181 13.87 27.75 -13.73
N SER A 182 13.69 27.96 -12.42
CA SER A 182 12.96 27.01 -11.56
C SER A 182 11.44 27.17 -11.59
N ARG A 183 10.87 28.37 -11.76
CA ARG A 183 9.39 28.54 -11.72
C ARG A 183 8.72 28.18 -13.03
N SER A 184 9.29 28.67 -14.13
CA SER A 184 8.84 28.34 -15.49
C SER A 184 9.13 26.88 -15.85
N GLY A 185 10.21 26.30 -15.29
CA GLY A 185 10.52 24.87 -15.40
C GLY A 185 9.40 24.00 -14.84
N VAL A 186 8.92 24.27 -13.62
CA VAL A 186 7.83 23.49 -13.00
C VAL A 186 6.54 23.54 -13.83
N GLN A 187 6.20 24.70 -14.40
CA GLN A 187 5.03 24.79 -15.30
C GLN A 187 5.21 23.92 -16.55
N ARG A 188 6.41 23.89 -17.14
CA ARG A 188 6.71 23.04 -18.31
C ARG A 188 6.72 21.57 -17.97
N ASP A 189 7.20 21.21 -16.79
CA ASP A 189 7.22 19.82 -16.32
C ASP A 189 5.79 19.31 -16.00
N LEU A 190 4.87 20.21 -15.64
CA LEU A 190 3.44 19.91 -15.45
C LEU A 190 2.69 19.67 -16.76
N LEU A 191 3.09 20.32 -17.86
CA LEU A 191 2.37 20.25 -19.13
C LEU A 191 2.16 18.81 -19.62
N PRO A 192 3.18 17.94 -19.75
CA PRO A 192 2.97 16.58 -20.26
C PRO A 192 1.89 15.81 -19.49
N ILE A 193 1.82 15.99 -18.18
CA ILE A 193 0.87 15.27 -17.34
C ILE A 193 -0.56 15.81 -17.53
N ILE A 194 -0.70 17.13 -17.62
CA ILE A 194 -2.00 17.80 -17.82
C ILE A 194 -2.53 17.59 -19.25
N GLU A 195 -1.65 17.58 -20.26
CA GLU A 195 -2.03 17.35 -21.66
C GLU A 195 -2.39 15.89 -21.93
N GLY A 196 -1.88 14.96 -21.12
CA GLY A 196 -2.07 13.53 -21.26
C GLY A 196 -0.77 12.84 -21.63
N SER A 197 -0.18 12.13 -20.67
CA SER A 197 1.00 11.29 -20.86
C SER A 197 0.77 9.90 -20.28
N THR A 198 1.75 9.02 -20.51
CA THR A 198 1.80 7.71 -19.86
C THR A 198 2.92 7.72 -18.84
N VAL A 199 2.56 7.56 -17.57
CA VAL A 199 3.51 7.58 -16.45
C VAL A 199 3.79 6.15 -16.00
N MET A 200 5.08 5.84 -15.79
CA MET A 200 5.50 4.56 -15.22
C MET A 200 5.36 4.60 -13.69
N THR A 201 4.57 3.67 -13.15
CA THR A 201 4.42 3.47 -11.72
C THR A 201 4.89 2.06 -11.35
N LYS A 202 5.10 1.79 -10.05
CA LYS A 202 5.38 0.44 -9.55
C LYS A 202 4.24 -0.57 -9.78
N TYR A 203 3.05 -0.09 -10.16
CA TYR A 203 1.87 -0.88 -10.51
C TYR A 203 1.66 -0.97 -12.04
N GLY A 204 2.63 -0.50 -12.82
CA GLY A 204 2.60 -0.45 -14.28
C GLY A 204 2.25 0.95 -14.83
N PHE A 205 2.00 1.00 -16.13
CA PHE A 205 1.74 2.25 -16.85
C PHE A 205 0.33 2.80 -16.59
N VAL A 206 0.24 4.11 -16.35
CA VAL A 206 -1.02 4.84 -16.11
C VAL A 206 -1.11 6.02 -17.07
N ARG A 207 -2.24 6.16 -17.76
CA ARG A 207 -2.52 7.29 -18.65
C ARG A 207 -3.24 8.42 -17.93
N THR A 208 -2.82 9.67 -18.16
CA THR A 208 -3.38 10.84 -17.46
C THR A 208 -4.44 11.61 -18.26
N HIS A 209 -4.85 11.12 -19.43
CA HIS A 209 -5.71 11.83 -20.39
C HIS A 209 -7.09 12.24 -19.83
N HIS A 210 -7.65 11.47 -18.88
CA HIS A 210 -8.93 11.80 -18.25
C HIS A 210 -8.80 12.06 -16.74
N VAL A 211 -7.58 12.34 -16.27
CA VAL A 211 -7.36 12.81 -14.90
C VAL A 211 -7.80 14.27 -14.82
N LEU A 212 -8.67 14.59 -13.86
CA LEU A 212 -9.11 15.95 -13.62
C LEU A 212 -8.06 16.71 -12.81
N PHE A 213 -7.57 17.83 -13.34
CA PHE A 213 -6.68 18.73 -12.61
C PHE A 213 -7.49 19.91 -12.05
N ILE A 214 -7.31 20.19 -10.77
CA ILE A 214 -7.88 21.37 -10.10
C ILE A 214 -6.72 22.19 -9.57
N ALA A 215 -6.51 23.37 -10.14
CA ALA A 215 -5.48 24.29 -9.67
C ALA A 215 -6.07 25.36 -8.76
N ALA A 216 -5.39 25.64 -7.65
CA ALA A 216 -5.76 26.69 -6.70
C ALA A 216 -4.59 27.64 -6.46
N GLY A 217 -4.90 28.89 -6.12
CA GLY A 217 -3.93 29.93 -5.81
C GLY A 217 -4.63 31.21 -5.34
N ALA A 218 -3.95 32.02 -4.54
CA ALA A 218 -4.52 33.27 -4.02
C ALA A 218 -4.44 34.41 -5.06
N PHE A 219 -3.44 34.37 -5.95
CA PHE A 219 -3.24 35.34 -7.03
C PHE A 219 -3.17 36.80 -6.55
N HIS A 220 -2.56 37.04 -5.38
CA HIS A 220 -2.39 38.39 -4.81
C HIS A 220 -1.32 39.22 -5.55
N MET A 221 -0.22 38.57 -5.95
CA MET A 221 0.94 39.22 -6.58
C MET A 221 1.11 38.86 -8.06
N THR A 222 0.35 37.88 -8.53
CA THR A 222 0.39 37.30 -9.88
C THR A 222 -1.04 37.12 -10.35
N LYS A 223 -1.24 37.12 -11.66
CA LYS A 223 -2.55 36.87 -12.29
C LYS A 223 -2.53 35.51 -13.01
N PRO A 224 -3.69 34.88 -13.23
CA PRO A 224 -3.75 33.67 -14.08
C PRO A 224 -3.13 33.88 -15.47
N SER A 225 -3.22 35.10 -16.02
CA SER A 225 -2.58 35.50 -17.28
C SER A 225 -1.05 35.47 -17.26
N ASP A 226 -0.43 35.33 -16.08
CA ASP A 226 1.01 35.26 -15.90
C ASP A 226 1.55 33.81 -15.95
N LEU A 227 0.67 32.82 -16.08
CA LEU A 227 1.05 31.44 -16.42
C LEU A 227 1.51 31.37 -17.89
N ILE A 228 2.22 30.32 -18.27
CA ILE A 228 2.56 30.09 -19.68
C ILE A 228 1.29 29.84 -20.52
N PRO A 229 1.22 30.33 -21.78
CA PRO A 229 0.02 30.20 -22.61
C PRO A 229 -0.51 28.76 -22.73
N GLU A 230 0.40 27.78 -22.78
CA GLU A 230 0.08 26.36 -22.88
C GLU A 230 -0.71 25.88 -21.66
N LEU A 231 -0.36 26.35 -20.47
CA LEU A 231 -1.00 25.95 -19.22
C LEU A 231 -2.36 26.67 -19.04
N GLN A 232 -2.45 27.92 -19.49
CA GLN A 232 -3.71 28.67 -19.51
C GLN A 232 -4.78 27.99 -20.38
N GLY A 233 -4.39 27.36 -21.49
CA GLY A 233 -5.33 26.65 -22.37
C GLY A 233 -5.85 25.32 -21.80
N ARG A 234 -5.36 24.89 -20.63
CA ARG A 234 -5.71 23.60 -20.00
C ARG A 234 -6.46 23.76 -18.68
N PHE A 235 -6.59 24.98 -18.16
CA PHE A 235 -7.31 25.32 -16.93
C PHE A 235 -8.43 26.33 -17.18
#